data_AF-A0A3M8CN57-F1
#
_entry.id   AF-A0A3M8CN57-F1
#
_cell.length_a   1.000
_cell.length_b   1.000
_cell.length_c   1.000
_cell.angle_alpha   90.00
_cell.angle_beta   90.00
_cell.angle_gamma   90.00
#
_symmetry.space_group_name_H-M   'P 1'
#
loop_
_entity.id
_entity.type
_entity.pdbx_description
1 polymer ?
#
loop_
_entity_poly.entity_id
_entity_poly.type
_entity_poly.pdbx_seq_one_letter_code
_entity_poly.pdbx_strand_id
1 'polypeptide(L)'
;MATTSPKLPLTPEERKQLRAAKLTLRQIPALEAEELAKALQVSQERARYLRALAEFQTIPSIGPRVAEGVVSLGFYSLEEIKNEDGADLINRYELMLGYWEDPCLEDCFRCIVHHANHPDSERNWFDFTAERKRYRAEHGYPASRPGIAWYELKKMP
;
A
#
# COMPACT_ATOMS: atom_id res chain seq x y z
N MET A 1 -3.60 -17.26 10.50
CA MET A 1 -2.19 -16.84 10.63
C MET A 1 -2.09 -15.61 11.53
N ALA A 2 -0.99 -15.42 12.27
CA ALA A 2 -0.83 -14.25 13.12
C ALA A 2 -0.57 -12.99 12.28
N THR A 3 -1.62 -12.21 12.02
CA THR A 3 -1.50 -10.89 11.38
C THR A 3 -0.58 -10.02 12.21
N THR A 4 0.59 -9.67 11.67
CA THR A 4 1.51 -8.72 12.31
C THR A 4 0.82 -7.38 12.49
N SER A 5 1.04 -6.72 13.62
CA SER A 5 0.44 -5.40 13.85
C SER A 5 0.97 -4.41 12.80
N PRO A 6 0.11 -3.59 12.16
CA PRO A 6 0.53 -2.71 11.09
C PRO A 6 1.49 -1.63 11.63
N LYS A 7 2.44 -1.23 10.80
CA LYS A 7 3.34 -0.12 11.11
C LYS A 7 2.69 1.17 10.61
N LEU A 8 2.22 1.98 11.54
CA LEU A 8 1.55 3.25 11.22
C LEU A 8 2.40 4.44 11.68
N PRO A 9 2.45 5.53 10.90
CA PRO A 9 3.19 6.75 11.22
C PRO A 9 2.44 7.60 12.25
N LEU A 10 2.08 7.01 13.40
CA LEU A 10 1.35 7.70 14.46
C LEU A 10 2.26 8.67 15.23
N THR A 11 1.78 9.90 15.44
CA THR A 11 2.40 10.88 16.33
C THR A 11 2.34 10.42 17.80
N PRO A 12 3.16 10.98 18.70
CA PRO A 12 3.08 10.65 20.12
C PRO A 12 1.69 10.88 20.73
N GLU A 13 0.99 11.94 20.31
CA GLU A 13 -0.36 12.24 20.79
C GLU A 13 -1.38 11.24 20.23
N GLU A 14 -1.36 10.93 18.93
CA GLU A 14 -2.21 9.89 18.34
C GLU A 14 -2.03 8.53 19.04
N ARG A 15 -0.78 8.16 19.39
CA ARG A 15 -0.50 6.93 20.16
C ARG A 15 -1.09 6.95 21.56
N LYS A 16 -1.08 8.12 22.22
CA LYS A 16 -1.67 8.31 23.55
C LYS A 16 -3.20 8.18 23.48
N GLN A 17 -3.83 8.80 22.49
CA GLN A 17 -5.28 8.72 22.28
C GLN A 17 -5.73 7.30 21.94
N LEU A 18 -4.99 6.58 21.08
CA LEU A 18 -5.26 5.16 20.78
C LEU A 18 -5.28 4.30 22.05
N ARG A 19 -4.31 4.48 22.97
CA ARG A 19 -4.26 3.78 24.26
C ARG A 19 -5.42 4.17 25.17
N ALA A 20 -5.77 5.45 25.24
CA ALA A 20 -6.89 5.94 26.05
C ALA A 20 -8.23 5.35 25.57
N ALA A 21 -8.40 5.22 24.25
CA ALA A 21 -9.54 4.57 23.62
C ALA A 21 -9.53 3.03 23.73
N LYS A 22 -8.48 2.43 24.32
CA LYS A 22 -8.28 0.98 24.43
C LYS A 22 -8.32 0.25 23.07
N LEU A 23 -7.92 0.94 22.02
CA LEU A 23 -7.84 0.39 20.66
C LEU A 23 -6.44 -0.18 20.41
N THR A 24 -6.39 -1.25 19.61
CA THR A 24 -5.13 -1.81 19.10
C THR A 24 -4.96 -1.47 17.63
N LEU A 25 -3.70 -1.48 17.16
CA LEU A 25 -3.40 -1.21 15.74
C LEU A 25 -4.09 -2.20 14.79
N ARG A 26 -4.35 -3.43 15.25
CA ARG A 26 -5.02 -4.48 14.45
C ARG A 26 -6.51 -4.24 14.26
N GLN A 27 -7.12 -3.44 15.13
CA GLN A 27 -8.55 -3.09 15.02
C GLN A 27 -8.79 -1.93 14.07
N ILE A 28 -7.78 -1.12 13.77
CA ILE A 28 -7.89 0.08 12.94
C ILE A 28 -8.56 -0.18 11.57
N PRO A 29 -8.21 -1.24 10.80
CA PRO A 29 -8.86 -1.49 9.51
C PRO A 29 -10.37 -1.71 9.60
N ALA A 30 -10.83 -2.27 10.72
CA ALA A 30 -12.24 -2.62 10.95
C ALA A 30 -13.08 -1.45 11.49
N LEU A 31 -12.46 -0.31 11.81
CA LEU A 31 -13.17 0.88 12.28
C LEU A 31 -13.62 1.73 11.09
N GLU A 32 -14.73 2.44 11.27
CA GLU A 32 -15.10 3.53 10.37
C GLU A 32 -14.16 4.72 10.56
N ALA A 33 -13.90 5.46 9.47
CA ALA A 33 -12.96 6.60 9.51
C ALA A 33 -13.41 7.68 10.52
N GLU A 34 -14.72 7.91 10.67
CA GLU A 34 -15.27 8.85 11.65
C GLU A 34 -15.03 8.40 13.09
N GLU A 35 -15.20 7.10 13.37
CA GLU A 35 -14.96 6.54 14.70
C GLU A 35 -13.48 6.63 15.08
N LEU A 36 -12.60 6.29 14.14
CA LEU A 36 -11.15 6.42 14.33
C LEU A 36 -10.73 7.89 14.52
N ALA A 37 -11.33 8.81 13.76
CA ALA A 37 -11.07 10.25 13.91
C ALA A 37 -11.44 10.75 15.30
N LYS A 38 -12.61 10.35 15.83
CA LYS A 38 -13.04 10.67 17.19
C LYS A 38 -12.10 10.06 18.23
N ALA A 39 -11.73 8.80 18.07
CA ALA A 39 -10.87 8.08 19.01
C ALA A 39 -9.46 8.68 19.07
N LEU A 40 -8.90 9.11 17.95
CA LEU A 40 -7.56 9.69 17.86
C LEU A 40 -7.54 11.23 18.00
N GLN A 41 -8.70 11.88 18.01
CA GLN A 41 -8.85 13.33 18.00
C GLN A 41 -8.12 13.99 16.81
N VAL A 42 -8.29 13.41 15.62
CA VAL A 42 -7.68 13.88 14.37
C VAL A 42 -8.74 14.20 13.31
N SER A 43 -8.33 14.79 12.19
CA SER A 43 -9.23 15.00 11.05
C SER A 43 -9.70 13.67 10.45
N GLN A 44 -10.87 13.68 9.79
CA GLN A 44 -11.36 12.50 9.06
C GLN A 44 -10.39 12.05 7.97
N GLU A 45 -9.71 12.99 7.31
CA GLU A 45 -8.67 12.70 6.31
C GLU A 45 -7.50 11.92 6.91
N ARG A 46 -6.99 12.37 8.06
CA ARG A 46 -5.90 11.69 8.77
C ARG A 46 -6.33 10.30 9.23
N ALA A 47 -7.55 10.15 9.71
CA ALA A 47 -8.09 8.84 10.09
C ALA A 47 -8.24 7.92 8.87
N ARG A 48 -8.77 8.41 7.73
CA ARG A 48 -8.88 7.65 6.48
C ARG A 48 -7.51 7.17 5.99
N TYR A 49 -6.50 8.05 6.04
CA TYR A 49 -5.11 7.71 5.72
C TYR A 49 -4.57 6.58 6.61
N LEU A 50 -4.68 6.71 7.94
CA LEU A 50 -4.19 5.71 8.89
C LEU A 50 -4.93 4.37 8.75
N ARG A 51 -6.23 4.41 8.49
CA ARG A 51 -7.06 3.23 8.23
C ARG A 51 -6.61 2.52 6.96
N ALA A 52 -6.45 3.24 5.86
CA ALA A 52 -6.00 2.68 4.59
C ALA A 52 -4.62 2.01 4.72
N LEU A 53 -3.67 2.68 5.38
CA LEU A 53 -2.35 2.09 5.64
C LEU A 53 -2.43 0.79 6.46
N ALA A 54 -3.34 0.74 7.43
CA ALA A 54 -3.54 -0.45 8.24
C ALA A 54 -4.19 -1.57 7.43
N GLU A 55 -5.18 -1.25 6.59
CA GLU A 55 -5.91 -2.19 5.74
C GLU A 55 -4.99 -2.89 4.74
N PHE A 56 -4.19 -2.15 3.97
CA PHE A 56 -3.26 -2.77 3.02
C PHE A 56 -2.17 -3.62 3.70
N GLN A 57 -1.78 -3.28 4.93
CA GLN A 57 -0.84 -4.07 5.73
C GLN A 57 -1.46 -5.32 6.36
N THR A 58 -2.76 -5.58 6.17
CA THR A 58 -3.36 -6.89 6.51
C THR A 58 -2.94 -7.98 5.53
N ILE A 59 -2.54 -7.60 4.31
CA ILE A 59 -2.10 -8.52 3.27
C ILE A 59 -0.72 -9.10 3.63
N PRO A 60 -0.52 -10.43 3.53
CA PRO A 60 0.78 -11.06 3.76
C PRO A 60 1.88 -10.40 2.94
N SER A 61 3.06 -10.21 3.55
CA SER A 61 4.25 -9.61 2.93
C SER A 61 4.15 -8.14 2.49
N ILE A 62 3.01 -7.47 2.68
CA ILE A 62 2.85 -6.06 2.35
C ILE A 62 3.23 -5.18 3.55
N GLY A 63 4.25 -4.34 3.36
CA GLY A 63 4.77 -3.43 4.37
C GLY A 63 4.25 -1.99 4.23
N PRO A 64 4.61 -1.11 5.18
CA PRO A 64 4.12 0.27 5.22
C PRO A 64 4.49 1.09 3.99
N ARG A 65 5.71 0.94 3.42
CA ARG A 65 6.13 1.67 2.21
C ARG A 65 5.22 1.37 1.01
N VAL A 66 4.81 0.11 0.85
CA VAL A 66 3.91 -0.29 -0.25
C VAL A 66 2.52 0.28 0.00
N ALA A 67 2.02 0.18 1.24
CA ALA A 67 0.73 0.75 1.61
C ALA A 67 0.68 2.27 1.37
N GLU A 68 1.75 3.00 1.71
CA GLU A 68 1.91 4.43 1.43
C GLU A 68 1.90 4.71 -0.08
N GLY A 69 2.56 3.87 -0.89
CA GLY A 69 2.54 4.00 -2.35
C GLY A 69 1.13 3.86 -2.94
N VAL A 70 0.34 2.90 -2.46
CA VAL A 70 -1.05 2.71 -2.87
C VAL A 70 -1.92 3.90 -2.47
N VAL A 71 -1.77 4.40 -1.24
CA VAL A 71 -2.50 5.59 -0.79
C VAL A 71 -2.09 6.84 -1.57
N SER A 72 -0.82 6.97 -1.95
CA SER A 72 -0.33 8.07 -2.79
C SER A 72 -0.95 8.06 -4.20
N LEU A 73 -1.29 6.86 -4.71
CA LEU A 73 -2.06 6.70 -5.95
C LEU A 73 -3.55 7.04 -5.79
N GLY A 74 -4.02 7.35 -4.59
CA GLY A 74 -5.39 7.78 -4.30
C GLY A 74 -6.33 6.67 -3.83
N PHE A 75 -5.82 5.47 -3.55
CA PHE A 75 -6.63 4.35 -3.06
C PHE A 75 -6.56 4.23 -1.53
N TYR A 76 -7.73 4.25 -0.88
CA TYR A 76 -7.88 4.23 0.57
C TYR A 76 -8.56 2.97 1.12
N SER A 77 -8.84 1.98 0.27
CA SER A 77 -9.33 0.65 0.69
C SER A 77 -9.07 -0.43 -0.36
N LEU A 78 -9.22 -1.70 0.03
CA LEU A 78 -9.19 -2.83 -0.90
C LEU A 78 -10.34 -2.78 -1.91
N GLU A 79 -11.51 -2.29 -1.48
CA GLU A 79 -12.67 -2.14 -2.35
C GLU A 79 -12.42 -1.14 -3.49
N GLU A 80 -11.69 -0.06 -3.22
CA GLU A 80 -11.35 0.96 -4.24
C GLU A 80 -10.34 0.45 -5.27
N ILE A 81 -9.41 -0.44 -4.89
CA ILE A 81 -8.32 -0.90 -5.77
C ILE A 81 -8.64 -2.20 -6.53
N LYS A 82 -9.72 -2.91 -6.19
CA LYS A 82 -9.97 -4.28 -6.69
C LYS A 82 -10.08 -4.42 -8.22
N ASN A 83 -10.43 -3.35 -8.93
CA ASN A 83 -10.58 -3.35 -10.39
C ASN A 83 -9.34 -2.82 -11.13
N GLU A 84 -8.28 -2.49 -10.41
CA GLU A 84 -7.04 -1.99 -10.98
C GLU A 84 -6.16 -3.12 -11.52
N ASP A 85 -5.25 -2.80 -12.44
CA ASP A 85 -4.21 -3.72 -12.89
C ASP A 85 -2.86 -3.37 -12.25
N GLY A 86 -2.13 -4.40 -11.80
CA GLY A 86 -0.84 -4.22 -11.13
C GLY A 86 0.24 -3.61 -12.03
N ALA A 87 0.24 -3.93 -13.33
CA ALA A 87 1.15 -3.32 -14.30
C ALA A 87 0.81 -1.84 -14.54
N ASP A 88 -0.47 -1.48 -14.57
CA ASP A 88 -0.90 -0.08 -14.70
C ASP A 88 -0.66 0.74 -13.42
N LEU A 89 -0.80 0.14 -12.24
CA LEU A 89 -0.47 0.77 -10.96
C LEU A 89 1.01 1.17 -10.91
N ILE A 90 1.94 0.28 -11.28
CA ILE A 90 3.37 0.64 -11.28
C ILE A 90 3.68 1.71 -12.34
N ASN A 91 3.06 1.65 -13.52
CA ASN A 91 3.27 2.67 -14.56
C ASN A 91 2.84 4.06 -14.06
N ARG A 92 1.67 4.18 -13.41
CA ARG A 92 1.19 5.43 -12.81
C ARG A 92 2.07 5.90 -11.65
N TYR A 93 2.52 4.98 -10.81
CA TYR A 93 3.34 5.29 -9.65
C TYR A 93 4.70 5.84 -10.04
N GLU A 94 5.40 5.17 -10.98
CA GLU A 94 6.69 5.64 -11.48
C GLU A 94 6.55 6.99 -12.19
N LEU A 95 5.48 7.19 -12.97
CA LEU A 95 5.22 8.48 -13.62
C LEU A 95 5.02 9.61 -12.60
N MET A 96 4.28 9.36 -11.51
CA MET A 96 4.10 10.31 -10.41
C MET A 96 5.43 10.65 -9.73
N LEU A 97 6.30 9.64 -9.54
CA LEU A 97 7.59 9.80 -8.91
C LEU A 97 8.64 10.49 -9.81
N GLY A 98 8.51 10.36 -11.13
CA GLY A 98 9.49 10.86 -12.11
C GLY A 98 10.73 9.97 -12.24
N TYR A 99 10.71 8.77 -11.65
CA TYR A 99 11.75 7.75 -11.74
C TYR A 99 11.14 6.35 -11.67
N TRP A 100 11.87 5.35 -12.13
CA TRP A 100 11.42 3.96 -12.07
C TRP A 100 11.90 3.25 -10.80
N GLU A 101 11.04 2.40 -10.23
CA GLU A 101 11.23 1.71 -8.95
C GLU A 101 11.70 0.26 -9.16
N ASP A 102 12.13 -0.38 -8.07
CA ASP A 102 12.49 -1.80 -8.14
C ASP A 102 11.30 -2.65 -8.66
N PRO A 103 11.51 -3.57 -9.62
CA PRO A 103 10.42 -4.35 -10.22
C PRO A 103 9.58 -5.17 -9.23
N CYS A 104 10.10 -5.50 -8.04
CA CYS A 104 9.31 -6.17 -7.00
C CYS A 104 8.13 -5.34 -6.48
N LEU A 105 8.13 -4.02 -6.71
CA LEU A 105 7.02 -3.16 -6.34
C LEU A 105 5.77 -3.45 -7.19
N GLU A 106 5.94 -3.79 -8.47
CA GLU A 106 4.83 -4.27 -9.30
C GLU A 106 4.25 -5.59 -8.77
N ASP A 107 5.11 -6.50 -8.31
CA ASP A 107 4.69 -7.77 -7.69
C ASP A 107 3.83 -7.50 -6.43
N CYS A 108 4.19 -6.47 -5.65
CA CYS A 108 3.38 -6.00 -4.52
C CYS A 108 2.01 -5.45 -4.96
N PHE A 109 1.94 -4.63 -6.01
CA PHE A 109 0.66 -4.10 -6.51
C PHE A 109 -0.25 -5.20 -7.05
N ARG A 110 0.29 -6.17 -7.80
CA ARG A 110 -0.46 -7.36 -8.25
C ARG A 110 -1.01 -8.15 -7.06
N CYS A 111 -0.21 -8.33 -6.02
CA CYS A 111 -0.63 -9.00 -4.79
C CYS A 111 -1.80 -8.27 -4.11
N ILE A 112 -1.74 -6.94 -4.02
CA ILE A 112 -2.81 -6.13 -3.39
C ILE A 112 -4.12 -6.26 -4.15
N VAL A 113 -4.10 -6.10 -5.48
CA VAL A 113 -5.28 -6.29 -6.33
C VAL A 113 -5.82 -7.71 -6.20
N HIS A 114 -4.95 -8.72 -6.16
CA HIS A 114 -5.37 -10.10 -5.99
C HIS A 114 -6.11 -10.31 -4.67
N HIS A 115 -5.56 -9.84 -3.55
CA HIS A 115 -6.19 -9.95 -2.22
C HIS A 115 -7.49 -9.15 -2.10
N ALA A 116 -7.59 -8.01 -2.79
CA ALA A 116 -8.84 -7.27 -2.88
C ALA A 116 -9.98 -8.07 -3.51
N ASN A 117 -9.66 -9.04 -4.38
CA ASN A 117 -10.63 -9.97 -4.99
C ASN A 117 -10.68 -11.35 -4.30
N HIS A 118 -9.67 -11.70 -3.50
CA HIS A 118 -9.50 -13.00 -2.87
C HIS A 118 -9.01 -12.82 -1.43
N PRO A 119 -9.86 -12.33 -0.50
CA PRO A 119 -9.45 -11.93 0.85
C PRO A 119 -8.90 -13.09 1.70
N ASP A 120 -9.27 -14.33 1.37
CA ASP A 120 -8.79 -15.54 2.05
C ASP A 120 -7.49 -16.11 1.44
N SER A 121 -6.93 -15.46 0.42
CA SER A 121 -5.68 -15.88 -0.21
C SER A 121 -4.52 -15.84 0.79
N GLU A 122 -3.61 -16.81 0.71
CA GLU A 122 -2.38 -16.82 1.51
C GLU A 122 -1.15 -16.37 0.70
N ARG A 123 -1.37 -15.95 -0.55
CA ARG A 123 -0.29 -15.56 -1.47
C ARG A 123 0.46 -14.34 -0.95
N ASN A 124 1.77 -14.36 -1.13
CA ASN A 124 2.69 -13.26 -0.87
C ASN A 124 3.05 -12.56 -2.19
N TRP A 125 3.64 -11.36 -2.12
CA TRP A 125 4.00 -10.60 -3.31
C TRP A 125 4.93 -11.39 -4.25
N PHE A 126 5.86 -12.18 -3.70
CA PHE A 126 6.82 -12.92 -4.52
C PHE A 126 6.17 -14.03 -5.36
N ASP A 127 4.96 -14.47 -5.01
CA ASP A 127 4.18 -15.45 -5.80
C ASP A 127 3.68 -14.87 -7.14
N PHE A 128 3.82 -13.56 -7.35
CA PHE A 128 3.45 -12.86 -8.59
C PHE A 128 4.63 -12.60 -9.53
N THR A 129 5.87 -12.90 -9.08
CA THR A 129 7.10 -12.65 -9.84
C THR A 129 7.09 -13.29 -11.23
N ALA A 130 6.65 -14.56 -11.32
CA ALA A 130 6.64 -15.30 -12.57
C ALA A 130 5.62 -14.71 -13.56
N GLU A 131 4.46 -14.31 -13.06
CA GLU A 131 3.41 -13.66 -13.85
C GLU A 131 3.89 -12.32 -14.39
N ARG A 132 4.45 -11.45 -13.54
CA ARG A 132 5.03 -10.17 -13.96
C ARG A 132 6.09 -10.35 -15.02
N LYS A 133 7.04 -11.28 -14.83
CA LYS A 133 8.13 -11.51 -15.79
C LYS A 133 7.58 -11.91 -17.16
N ARG A 134 6.59 -12.80 -17.21
CA ARG A 134 5.92 -13.19 -18.45
C ARG A 134 5.25 -11.98 -19.11
N TYR A 135 4.46 -11.21 -18.33
CA TYR A 135 3.78 -10.02 -18.83
C TYR A 135 4.76 -9.00 -19.43
N ARG A 136 5.84 -8.68 -18.71
CA ARG A 136 6.85 -7.69 -19.15
C ARG A 136 7.73 -8.19 -20.30
N ALA A 137 7.90 -9.49 -20.47
CA ALA A 137 8.57 -10.03 -21.66
C ALA A 137 7.73 -9.84 -22.92
N GLU A 138 6.41 -9.91 -22.81
CA GLU A 138 5.47 -9.77 -23.92
C GLU A 138 5.13 -8.30 -24.23
N HIS A 139 4.89 -7.48 -23.20
CA HIS A 139 4.36 -6.13 -23.34
C HIS A 139 5.39 -5.02 -23.08
N GLY A 140 6.51 -5.35 -22.42
CA GLY A 140 7.50 -4.37 -21.99
C GLY A 140 6.94 -3.36 -20.97
N TYR A 141 7.57 -2.19 -20.93
CA TYR A 141 7.12 -1.01 -20.20
C TYR A 141 6.64 0.06 -21.17
N PRO A 142 5.71 0.94 -20.77
CA PRO A 142 5.25 2.01 -21.64
C PRO A 142 6.38 2.97 -22.00
N ALA A 143 6.29 3.60 -23.18
CA ALA A 143 7.26 4.60 -23.63
C ALA A 143 7.36 5.83 -22.71
N SER A 144 6.31 6.09 -21.92
CA SER A 144 6.26 7.16 -20.93
C SER A 144 6.97 6.83 -19.61
N ARG A 145 7.52 5.62 -19.45
CA ARG A 145 8.23 5.25 -18.22
C ARG A 145 9.45 6.17 -18.05
N PRO A 146 9.66 6.73 -16.84
CA PRO A 146 10.84 7.53 -16.58
C PRO A 146 12.15 6.79 -16.88
N GLY A 147 13.17 7.51 -17.33
CA GLY A 147 14.49 6.92 -17.63
C GLY A 147 15.42 6.79 -16.41
N ILE A 148 15.18 7.58 -15.35
CA ILE A 148 16.04 7.63 -14.15
C ILE A 148 15.64 6.49 -13.20
N ALA A 149 16.62 5.72 -12.71
CA ALA A 149 16.37 4.70 -11.70
C ALA A 149 16.30 5.27 -10.28
N TRP A 150 15.49 4.66 -9.41
CA TRP A 150 15.35 5.04 -8.00
C TRP A 150 16.69 5.11 -7.23
N TYR A 151 17.67 4.26 -7.56
CA TYR A 151 18.98 4.24 -6.88
C TYR A 151 19.94 5.33 -7.38
N GLU A 152 19.65 5.98 -8.50
CA GLU A 152 20.43 7.10 -9.01
C GLU A 152 20.16 8.38 -8.22
N LEU A 153 18.93 8.53 -7.71
CA LEU A 153 18.55 9.66 -6.85
C LEU A 153 19.35 9.70 -5.54
N LYS A 154 19.71 8.53 -5.00
CA LYS A 154 20.54 8.44 -3.78
C LYS A 154 21.98 8.93 -3.98
N LYS A 155 22.41 9.10 -5.23
CA LYS A 155 23.74 9.56 -5.61
C LYS A 155 23.77 11.05 -5.96
N MET A 156 22.62 11.73 -5.93
CA MET A 156 22.55 13.17 -6.15
C MET A 156 22.96 13.90 -4.86
N PRO A 157 23.87 14.89 -4.93
CA PRO A 157 24.37 15.62 -3.78
C PRO A 157 23.30 16.44 -3.06
#